data_AF-A0A5D5AT82-F1
#
_entry.id   AF-A0A5D5AT82-F1
#
_cell.length_a   1.000
_cell.length_b   1.000
_cell.length_c   1.000
_cell.angle_alpha   90.00
_cell.angle_beta   90.00
_cell.angle_gamma   90.00
#
_symmetry.space_group_name_H-M   'P 1'
#
loop_
_entity.id
_entity.type
_entity.pdbx_description
1 polymer ?
#
loop_
_entity_poly.entity_id
_entity_poly.type
_entity_poly.pdbx_seq_one_letter_code
_entity_poly.pdbx_strand_id
1 'polypeptide(L)' 'MHADTTVATDRDEPSVDRTCDNCESDAEIAYTLRTYVDGNPDEPIDLHFCSNDCLRVWT' A
#
# COMPACT_ATOMS: atom_id res chain seq x y z
N MET A 1 -15.42 18.86 -32.70
CA MET A 1 -15.75 18.37 -31.36
C MET A 1 -14.82 17.23 -31.03
N HIS A 2 -13.71 17.49 -30.35
CA HIS A 2 -12.96 16.46 -29.61
C HIS A 2 -12.43 17.16 -28.37
N ALA A 3 -13.02 16.84 -27.22
CA ALA A 3 -12.55 17.33 -25.92
C ALA A 3 -11.44 16.37 -25.47
N ASP A 4 -10.20 16.87 -25.49
CA ASP A 4 -9.08 16.18 -24.87
C ASP A 4 -9.21 16.38 -23.36
N THR A 5 -9.74 15.36 -22.67
CA THR A 5 -9.86 15.37 -21.22
C THR A 5 -8.72 14.56 -20.66
N THR A 6 -7.55 15.20 -20.52
CA THR A 6 -6.48 14.70 -19.67
C THR A 6 -6.97 14.79 -18.23
N VAL A 7 -7.44 13.68 -17.69
CA VAL A 7 -7.80 13.56 -16.27
C VAL A 7 -6.50 13.67 -15.48
N ALA A 8 -6.27 14.84 -14.89
CA ALA A 8 -5.24 15.03 -13.88
C ALA A 8 -5.54 14.08 -12.71
N THR A 9 -4.76 13.01 -12.61
CA THR A 9 -4.67 12.16 -11.41
C THR A 9 -3.26 12.15 -10.86
N ASP A 10 -2.49 13.22 -11.08
CA ASP A 10 -1.37 13.54 -10.21
C ASP A 10 -1.92 14.29 -8.99
N ARG A 11 -2.61 13.55 -8.12
CA ARG A 11 -2.52 13.90 -6.71
C ARG A 11 -1.16 13.38 -6.27
N ASP A 12 -0.18 14.27 -6.31
CA ASP A 12 0.95 14.29 -5.37
C ASP A 12 0.39 14.23 -3.94
N GLU A 13 -0.15 13.07 -3.55
CA GLU A 13 -0.13 12.66 -2.16
C GLU A 13 1.36 12.49 -1.87
N PRO A 14 1.91 13.15 -0.83
CA PRO A 14 3.30 12.94 -0.48
C PRO A 14 3.49 11.44 -0.35
N SER A 15 4.43 10.89 -1.12
CA SER A 15 4.97 9.56 -0.91
C SER A 15 5.60 9.58 0.48
N VAL A 16 4.76 9.46 1.51
CA VAL A 16 5.18 9.03 2.83
C VAL A 16 6.00 7.80 2.52
N ASP A 17 7.28 7.79 2.88
CA ASP A 17 8.14 6.60 2.83
C ASP A 17 7.46 5.52 3.68
N ARG A 18 6.44 4.88 3.12
CA ARG A 18 5.69 3.81 3.76
C ARG A 18 6.46 2.57 3.38
N THR A 19 7.49 2.34 4.18
CA THR A 19 8.24 1.10 4.17
C THR A 19 7.26 -0.05 4.23
N CYS A 20 7.44 -1.04 3.36
CA CYS A 20 6.57 -2.20 3.33
C CYS A 20 6.73 -3.07 4.58
N ASP A 21 5.62 -3.58 5.09
CA ASP A 21 5.60 -4.40 6.31
C ASP A 21 6.13 -5.82 6.05
N ASN A 22 6.12 -6.27 4.80
CA ASN A 22 6.53 -7.61 4.43
C ASN A 22 8.01 -7.76 4.04
N CYS A 23 8.70 -6.66 3.72
CA CYS A 23 10.12 -6.66 3.40
C CYS A 23 10.73 -5.25 3.47
N GLU A 24 12.02 -5.17 3.76
CA GLU A 24 12.79 -3.93 3.58
C GLU A 24 12.99 -3.69 2.07
N SER A 25 12.18 -2.81 1.50
CA SER A 25 12.21 -2.45 0.08
C SER A 25 11.77 -1.00 -0.10
N ASP A 26 12.45 -0.30 -1.01
CA ASP A 26 12.08 1.05 -1.44
C ASP A 26 11.08 1.03 -2.61
N ALA A 27 10.46 -0.12 -2.90
CA ALA A 27 9.44 -0.23 -3.93
C ALA A 27 8.13 0.43 -3.49
N GLU A 28 7.33 0.85 -4.47
CA GLU A 28 5.99 1.40 -4.19
C GLU A 28 5.06 0.33 -3.62
N ILE A 29 4.08 0.77 -2.81
CA ILE A 29 3.06 -0.11 -2.27
C ILE A 29 2.18 -0.64 -3.40
N ALA A 30 2.16 -1.95 -3.58
CA ALA A 30 1.29 -2.61 -4.55
C ALA A 30 -0.14 -2.81 -4.00
N TYR A 31 -0.28 -3.15 -2.71
CA TYR A 31 -1.57 -3.30 -2.05
C TYR A 31 -1.50 -3.05 -0.55
N THR A 32 -2.64 -2.68 0.03
CA THR A 32 -2.82 -2.52 1.48
C THR A 32 -3.85 -3.53 1.98
N LEU A 33 -3.47 -4.32 2.97
CA LEU A 33 -4.35 -5.25 3.67
C LEU A 33 -4.83 -4.60 4.97
N ARG A 34 -6.15 -4.45 5.10
CA ARG A 34 -6.76 -4.04 6.37
C ARG A 34 -7.13 -5.27 7.19
N THR A 35 -6.63 -5.34 8.41
CA THR A 35 -6.85 -6.48 9.32
C THR A 35 -7.18 -6.01 10.73
N TYR A 36 -7.59 -6.94 11.59
CA TYR A 36 -7.93 -6.70 12.98
C TYR A 36 -7.02 -7.53 13.88
N VAL A 37 -6.50 -6.91 14.93
CA VAL A 37 -5.65 -7.60 15.92
C VAL A 37 -6.57 -8.42 16.83
N ASP A 38 -6.19 -9.66 17.12
CA ASP A 38 -6.92 -10.49 18.09
C ASP A 38 -6.96 -9.78 19.45
N GLY A 39 -8.14 -9.73 20.06
CA GLY A 39 -8.38 -8.96 21.29
C GLY A 39 -8.63 -7.46 21.10
N ASN A 40 -8.57 -6.92 19.88
CA ASN A 40 -8.97 -5.53 19.58
C ASN A 40 -9.72 -5.42 18.23
N PRO A 41 -10.95 -5.97 18.13
CA PRO A 41 -11.69 -6.07 16.86
C PRO A 41 -12.27 -4.75 16.36
N ASP A 42 -12.27 -3.70 17.17
CA ASP A 42 -12.84 -2.40 16.81
C ASP A 42 -11.78 -1.45 16.20
N GLU A 43 -10.49 -1.81 16.31
CA GLU A 43 -9.38 -1.01 15.82
C GLU A 43 -8.61 -1.77 14.73
N PRO A 44 -8.93 -1.52 13.44
CA PRO A 44 -8.21 -2.14 12.34
C PRO A 44 -6.84 -1.50 12.14
N ILE A 45 -5.89 -2.30 11.69
CA ILE A 45 -4.59 -1.86 11.23
C ILE A 45 -4.48 -2.07 9.71
N ASP A 46 -3.73 -1.19 9.06
CA ASP A 46 -3.39 -1.31 7.64
C ASP A 46 -1.96 -1.83 7.52
N LEU A 47 -1.77 -2.86 6.70
CA LEU A 47 -0.48 -3.47 6.38
C LEU A 47 -0.16 -3.22 4.90
N HIS A 48 0.99 -2.65 4.61
CA HIS A 48 1.44 -2.27 3.27
C HIS A 48 2.38 -3.32 2.67
N PHE A 49 2.07 -3.78 1.47
CA PHE A 49 2.84 -4.82 0.77
C PHE A 49 3.37 -4.29 -0.57
N CYS A 50 4.69 -4.45 -0.77
CA CYS A 50 5.38 -4.02 -1.99
C CYS A 50 5.22 -5.03 -3.14
N SER A 51 5.22 -6.34 -2.84
CA SER A 51 5.05 -7.41 -3.82
C SER A 51 4.69 -8.73 -3.11
N ASN A 52 4.03 -9.63 -3.83
CA ASN A 52 3.84 -11.03 -3.41
C ASN A 52 5.16 -11.80 -3.34
N ASP A 53 6.20 -11.36 -4.05
CA ASP A 53 7.52 -11.98 -3.99
C ASP A 53 8.16 -11.83 -2.60
N CYS A 54 7.84 -10.73 -1.91
CA CYS A 54 8.30 -10.47 -0.54
C CYS A 54 7.61 -11.37 0.52
N LEU A 55 6.52 -12.07 0.18
CA LEU A 55 5.87 -13.03 1.10
C LEU A 55 6.73 -14.26 1.40
N ARG A 56 7.79 -14.51 0.61
CA ARG A 56 8.66 -15.68 0.76
C ARG A 56 9.71 -15.55 1.87
N VAL A 57 9.82 -14.40 2.52
CA VAL A 57 10.87 -14.16 3.52
C VAL A 57 10.51 -14.74 4.91
N TRP A 58 9.25 -15.12 5.13
CA TRP A 58 8.74 -15.50 6.46
C TRP A 58 8.41 -16.99 6.65
N THR A 59 8.73 -17.87 5.69
CA THR A 59 8.54 -19.33 5.84
C THR A 59 9.71 -19.99 6.54
#